data_AF-A0AAD7LC06-F1
#
_entry.id   AF-A0AAD7LC06-F1
#
_cell.length_a   1.000
_cell.length_b   1.000
_cell.length_c   1.000
_cell.angle_alpha   90.00
_cell.angle_beta   90.00
_cell.angle_gamma   90.00
#
_symmetry.space_group_name_H-M   'P 1'
#
loop_
_entity.id
_entity.type
_entity.pdbx_description
1 polymer ?
#
loop_
_entity_poly.entity_id
_entity_poly.type
_entity_poly.pdbx_seq_one_letter_code
_entity_poly.pdbx_strand_id
1 'polypeptide(L)'
;MTLADFSDQLNSFMDNLFENLDGRLDIPGNNYEALWPGDDKPGLWMNSVSRIAAVYTLIVREEQIFMEDQKTRVGAGGASKNDRDEDIELVVPPIFENCTRVLDAGDQTLARDMYWEAVCDMSKRGLDRVEELLVKCIEKNPFAGEPHVVLTQVYLTKGRFDEAEKEAEKGLTLLLEWGSPWDKRISWEGWIAWVRVLLMKAKEKSWPRSSWGIIRLGLVR
;
A
#
# COMPACT_ATOMS: atom_id res chain seq x y z
N MET A 1 -2.20 15.99 10.05
CA MET A 1 -1.65 14.69 9.58
C MET A 1 -2.62 14.15 8.55
N THR A 2 -2.13 13.94 7.34
CA THR A 2 -2.87 13.49 6.16
C THR A 2 -2.74 11.97 5.99
N LEU A 3 -3.53 11.38 5.09
CA LEU A 3 -3.37 9.97 4.69
C LEU A 3 -1.93 9.67 4.23
N ALA A 4 -1.31 10.62 3.52
CA ALA A 4 0.06 10.51 3.02
C ALA A 4 1.10 10.56 4.17
N ASP A 5 0.88 11.38 5.20
CA ASP A 5 1.77 11.41 6.37
C ASP A 5 1.79 10.05 7.08
N PHE A 6 0.61 9.43 7.23
CA PHE A 6 0.50 8.10 7.83
C PHE A 6 1.19 7.03 6.98
N SER A 7 0.92 7.02 5.67
CA SER A 7 1.50 6.02 4.78
C SER A 7 3.01 6.16 4.67
N ASP A 8 3.57 7.38 4.76
CA ASP A 8 5.00 7.61 4.63
C ASP A 8 5.79 7.33 5.92
N GLN A 9 5.25 7.69 7.09
CA GLN A 9 6.01 7.70 8.35
C GLN A 9 5.86 6.43 9.19
N LEU A 10 4.75 5.69 9.07
CA LEU A 10 4.45 4.59 9.98
C LEU A 10 5.10 3.26 9.56
N ASN A 11 6.05 2.81 10.38
CA ASN A 11 6.60 1.46 10.41
C ASN A 11 6.39 0.84 11.81
N SER A 12 6.86 -0.39 12.01
CA SER A 12 6.69 -1.11 13.27
C SER A 12 7.36 -0.48 14.48
N PHE A 13 8.35 0.39 14.30
CA PHE A 13 8.86 1.17 15.43
C PHE A 13 7.76 2.02 16.04
N MET A 14 6.96 2.71 15.21
CA MET A 14 5.84 3.52 15.67
C MET A 14 4.74 2.65 16.29
N ASP A 15 4.51 1.45 15.76
CA ASP A 15 3.57 0.50 16.38
C ASP A 15 4.01 0.12 17.80
N ASN A 16 5.30 -0.08 18.03
CA ASN A 16 5.84 -0.38 19.35
C ASN A 16 5.83 0.83 20.29
N LEU A 17 6.17 2.02 19.77
CA LEU A 17 6.18 3.27 20.54
C LEU A 17 4.80 3.59 21.14
N PHE A 18 3.74 3.30 20.39
CA PHE A 18 2.36 3.60 20.76
C PHE A 18 1.52 2.38 21.17
N GLU A 19 2.14 1.20 21.27
CA GLU A 19 1.47 -0.08 21.56
C GLU A 19 0.29 -0.39 20.60
N ASN A 20 0.42 0.00 19.33
CA ASN A 20 -0.55 -0.27 18.25
C ASN A 20 -0.44 -1.71 17.73
N LEU A 21 -0.56 -2.69 18.62
CA LEU A 21 -0.37 -4.11 18.27
C LEU A 21 -1.62 -4.75 17.65
N ASP A 22 -2.79 -4.15 17.85
CA ASP A 22 -4.06 -4.60 17.28
C ASP A 22 -4.37 -3.98 15.91
N GLY A 23 -3.53 -3.04 15.47
CA GLY A 23 -3.61 -2.35 14.20
C GLY A 23 -4.79 -1.40 14.02
N ARG A 24 -5.41 -0.97 15.13
CA ARG A 24 -6.51 0.01 15.12
C ARG A 24 -6.02 1.47 15.14
N LEU A 25 -4.74 1.67 15.48
CA LEU A 25 -4.09 2.97 15.65
C LEU A 25 -4.79 3.84 16.70
N ASP A 26 -5.29 3.22 17.78
CA ASP A 26 -5.94 3.92 18.90
C ASP A 26 -4.93 4.57 19.86
N ILE A 27 -3.62 4.35 19.64
CA ILE A 27 -2.49 4.93 20.40
C ILE A 27 -2.66 4.77 21.94
N PRO A 28 -2.88 3.55 22.46
CA PRO A 28 -3.10 3.35 23.90
C PRO A 28 -1.82 3.47 24.73
N GLY A 29 -0.67 3.26 24.12
CA GLY A 29 0.62 3.13 24.80
C GLY A 29 1.50 4.38 24.77
N ASN A 30 2.54 4.34 25.59
CA ASN A 30 3.59 5.37 25.65
C ASN A 30 4.95 4.73 25.96
N ASN A 31 5.36 3.80 25.10
CA ASN A 31 6.59 3.04 25.26
C ASN A 31 7.80 3.82 24.73
N TYR A 32 8.21 4.86 25.45
CA TYR A 32 9.35 5.70 25.09
C TYR A 32 10.70 4.96 25.12
N GLU A 33 10.75 3.71 25.61
CA GLU A 33 11.94 2.84 25.61
C GLU A 33 12.10 2.07 24.30
N ALA A 34 11.11 2.11 23.39
CA ALA A 34 11.21 1.51 22.06
C ALA A 34 12.43 2.07 21.31
N LEU A 35 13.21 1.18 20.68
CA LEU A 35 14.44 1.54 19.98
C LEU A 35 14.20 1.71 18.48
N TRP A 36 14.60 2.85 17.94
CA TRP A 36 14.65 3.09 16.49
C TRP A 36 15.83 2.33 15.84
N PRO A 37 15.68 1.71 14.65
CA PRO A 37 14.46 1.61 13.82
C PRO A 37 13.57 0.39 14.14
N GLY A 38 13.89 -0.38 15.19
CA GLY A 38 13.17 -1.62 15.51
C GLY A 38 13.47 -2.74 14.51
N ASP A 39 12.46 -3.56 14.22
CA ASP A 39 12.54 -4.59 13.17
C ASP A 39 12.14 -4.09 11.78
N ASP A 40 11.67 -2.83 11.67
CA ASP A 40 11.29 -2.14 10.42
C ASP A 40 10.27 -2.92 9.58
N LYS A 41 9.36 -3.65 10.22
CA LYS A 41 8.18 -4.22 9.56
C LYS A 41 7.29 -3.11 9.03
N PRO A 42 6.50 -3.38 7.97
CA PRO A 42 5.43 -2.49 7.58
C PRO A 42 4.52 -2.15 8.75
N GLY A 43 4.20 -0.86 8.92
CA GLY A 43 3.39 -0.38 10.04
C GLY A 43 1.92 -0.79 9.93
N LEU A 44 1.23 -0.83 11.07
CA LEU A 44 -0.18 -1.19 11.15
C LEU A 44 -1.11 0.04 11.02
N TRP A 45 -1.19 0.60 9.81
CA TRP A 45 -1.93 1.86 9.56
C TRP A 45 -3.04 1.77 8.51
N MET A 46 -3.04 0.77 7.63
CA MET A 46 -3.96 0.69 6.49
C MET A 46 -5.44 0.57 6.89
N ASN A 47 -5.77 -0.04 8.03
CA ASN A 47 -7.12 -0.10 8.60
C ASN A 47 -7.61 1.32 8.90
N SER A 48 -6.87 2.07 9.71
CA SER A 48 -7.25 3.42 10.12
C SER A 48 -7.31 4.37 8.92
N VAL A 49 -6.33 4.26 8.01
CA VAL A 49 -6.29 5.02 6.75
C VAL A 49 -7.48 4.65 5.84
N SER A 50 -7.89 3.38 5.75
CA SER A 50 -9.09 2.99 4.99
C SER A 50 -10.40 3.52 5.59
N ARG A 51 -10.48 3.67 6.92
CA ARG A 51 -11.63 4.30 7.59
C ARG A 51 -11.68 5.80 7.31
N ILE A 52 -10.53 6.48 7.36
CA ILE A 52 -10.41 7.90 7.00
C ILE A 52 -10.81 8.11 5.53
N ALA A 53 -10.36 7.23 4.64
CA ALA A 53 -10.73 7.22 3.23
C ALA A 53 -12.26 7.08 3.05
N ALA A 54 -12.90 6.15 3.76
CA ALA A 54 -14.35 6.00 3.73
C ALA A 54 -15.09 7.26 4.21
N VAL A 55 -14.62 7.89 5.29
CA VAL A 55 -15.17 9.18 5.78
C VAL A 55 -15.02 10.29 4.74
N TYR A 56 -13.87 10.35 4.04
CA TYR A 56 -13.66 11.31 2.96
C TYR A 56 -14.72 11.19 1.87
N THR A 57 -15.14 9.96 1.50
CA THR A 57 -16.22 9.79 0.51
C THR A 57 -17.57 10.34 0.97
N LEU A 58 -17.83 10.36 2.29
CA LEU A 58 -19.05 10.97 2.85
C LEU A 58 -18.99 12.49 2.74
N ILE A 59 -17.83 13.09 3.03
CA ILE A 59 -17.59 14.53 2.90
C ILE A 59 -17.78 14.96 1.45
N VAL A 60 -17.20 14.23 0.49
CA VAL A 60 -17.37 14.50 -0.95
C VAL A 60 -18.85 14.50 -1.35
N ARG A 61 -19.62 13.50 -0.88
CA ARG A 61 -21.06 13.40 -1.18
C ARG A 61 -21.87 14.52 -0.53
N GLU A 62 -21.56 14.89 0.71
CA GLU A 62 -22.24 15.97 1.44
C GLU A 62 -22.01 17.33 0.76
N GLU A 63 -20.77 17.62 0.36
CA GLU A 63 -20.44 18.85 -0.36
C GLU A 63 -21.12 18.89 -1.74
N GLN A 64 -21.22 17.76 -2.46
CA GLN A 64 -21.99 17.68 -3.71
C GLN A 64 -23.47 18.04 -3.50
N ILE A 65 -24.10 17.46 -2.48
CA ILE A 65 -25.50 17.76 -2.13
C ILE A 65 -25.66 19.24 -1.77
N PHE A 66 -24.76 19.78 -0.94
CA PHE A 66 -24.81 21.18 -0.54
C PHE A 66 -24.70 22.14 -1.73
N MET A 67 -23.79 21.87 -2.66
CA MET A 67 -23.58 22.69 -3.87
C MET A 67 -24.79 22.65 -4.80
N GLU A 68 -25.49 21.51 -4.92
CA GLU A 68 -26.76 21.39 -5.64
C GLU A 68 -27.89 22.18 -4.96
N ASP A 69 -27.98 22.09 -3.63
CA ASP A 69 -28.98 22.79 -2.83
C ASP A 69 -28.80 24.32 -2.92
N GLN A 70 -27.56 24.80 -2.85
CA GLN A 70 -27.24 26.21 -3.05
C GLN A 70 -27.58 26.70 -4.44
N LYS A 71 -27.21 25.97 -5.51
CA LYS A 71 -27.59 26.34 -6.89
C LYS A 71 -29.10 26.52 -7.02
N THR A 72 -29.87 25.65 -6.38
CA THR A 72 -31.34 25.72 -6.33
C THR A 72 -31.84 26.97 -5.59
N ARG A 73 -31.21 27.34 -4.46
CA ARG A 73 -31.58 28.51 -3.63
C ARG A 73 -31.15 29.85 -4.22
N VAL A 74 -29.99 29.94 -4.86
CA VAL A 74 -29.48 31.16 -5.51
C VAL A 74 -30.35 31.52 -6.72
N GLY A 75 -30.86 30.52 -7.45
CA GLY A 75 -31.89 30.72 -8.49
C GLY A 75 -33.21 31.35 -7.99
N ALA A 76 -33.46 31.33 -6.67
CA ALA A 76 -34.62 31.93 -6.01
C ALA A 76 -34.33 33.30 -5.34
N GLY A 77 -33.20 33.94 -5.65
CA GLY A 77 -32.90 35.32 -5.22
C GLY A 77 -32.06 35.46 -3.94
N GLY A 78 -31.40 34.40 -3.47
CA GLY A 78 -30.48 34.48 -2.34
C GLY A 78 -29.06 34.86 -2.76
N ALA A 79 -28.61 36.07 -2.41
CA ALA A 79 -27.20 36.44 -2.52
C ALA A 79 -26.38 35.77 -1.40
N SER A 80 -25.37 34.97 -1.75
CA SER A 80 -24.41 34.43 -0.78
C SER A 80 -23.06 35.11 -0.97
N LYS A 81 -22.56 35.74 0.10
CA LYS A 81 -21.17 36.17 0.23
C LYS A 81 -20.36 34.92 0.60
N ASN A 82 -19.54 34.40 -0.30
CA ASN A 82 -18.82 33.15 -0.06
C ASN A 82 -17.40 33.45 0.44
N ASP A 83 -17.24 33.33 1.76
CA ASP A 83 -15.97 33.22 2.48
C ASP A 83 -15.60 31.73 2.69
N ARG A 84 -16.19 30.83 1.87
CA ARG A 84 -15.93 29.38 1.88
C ARG A 84 -14.94 29.05 0.76
N ASP A 85 -14.09 28.06 1.02
CA ASP A 85 -13.10 27.53 0.08
C ASP A 85 -13.74 26.69 -1.05
N GLU A 86 -14.73 27.24 -1.75
CA GLU A 86 -15.46 26.57 -2.85
C GLU A 86 -14.59 26.31 -4.08
N ASP A 87 -13.43 26.94 -4.16
CA ASP A 87 -12.43 26.72 -5.20
C ASP A 87 -11.62 25.43 -4.99
N ILE A 88 -11.75 24.76 -3.84
CA ILE A 88 -11.06 23.49 -3.57
C ILE A 88 -11.81 22.34 -4.21
N GLU A 89 -11.22 21.75 -5.25
CA GLU A 89 -11.71 20.52 -5.85
C GLU A 89 -11.42 19.31 -4.93
N LEU A 90 -12.48 18.60 -4.53
CA LEU A 90 -12.36 17.36 -3.76
C LEU A 90 -12.19 16.17 -4.71
N VAL A 91 -10.97 15.64 -4.79
CA VAL A 91 -10.61 14.49 -5.62
C VAL A 91 -10.57 13.21 -4.78
N VAL A 92 -11.32 12.19 -5.18
CA VAL A 92 -11.27 10.85 -4.55
C VAL A 92 -10.02 10.10 -5.02
N PRO A 93 -9.09 9.75 -4.11
CA PRO A 93 -7.92 8.97 -4.47
C PRO A 93 -8.27 7.54 -4.91
N PRO A 94 -7.50 6.91 -5.81
CA PRO A 94 -7.80 5.58 -6.34
C PRO A 94 -7.54 4.43 -5.34
N ILE A 95 -7.01 4.72 -4.15
CA ILE A 95 -6.72 3.72 -3.11
C ILE A 95 -8.02 3.10 -2.55
N PHE A 96 -7.94 1.87 -2.03
CA PHE A 96 -9.06 1.19 -1.36
C PHE A 96 -10.36 1.17 -2.18
N GLU A 97 -10.28 0.86 -3.48
CA GLU A 97 -11.44 0.87 -4.39
C GLU A 97 -12.14 2.23 -4.40
N ASN A 98 -11.39 3.30 -4.70
CA ASN A 98 -11.86 4.69 -4.62
C ASN A 98 -12.42 5.03 -3.23
N CYS A 99 -11.68 4.64 -2.20
CA CYS A 99 -11.97 4.94 -0.80
C CYS A 99 -13.28 4.31 -0.28
N THR A 100 -13.78 3.26 -0.94
CA THR A 100 -15.03 2.56 -0.53
C THR A 100 -14.78 1.32 0.31
N ARG A 101 -13.58 0.74 0.25
CA ARG A 101 -13.21 -0.45 1.00
C ARG A 101 -12.61 -0.08 2.35
N VAL A 102 -13.16 -0.68 3.42
CA VAL A 102 -12.57 -0.63 4.76
C VAL A 102 -11.90 -1.97 5.05
N LEU A 103 -10.65 -1.93 5.49
CA LEU A 103 -9.89 -3.13 5.85
C LEU A 103 -10.18 -3.56 7.28
N ASP A 104 -10.07 -4.86 7.56
CA ASP A 104 -10.09 -5.37 8.92
C ASP A 104 -8.70 -5.26 9.58
N ALA A 105 -8.67 -4.90 10.87
CA ALA A 105 -7.42 -4.70 11.60
C ALA A 105 -6.67 -6.02 11.86
N GLY A 106 -7.41 -7.11 12.09
CA GLY A 106 -6.85 -8.45 12.23
C GLY A 106 -6.27 -8.95 10.91
N ASP A 107 -7.01 -8.79 9.80
CA ASP A 107 -6.52 -9.19 8.47
C ASP A 107 -5.27 -8.40 8.06
N GLN A 108 -5.19 -7.10 8.35
CA GLN A 108 -3.97 -6.32 8.14
C GLN A 108 -2.77 -6.90 8.90
N THR A 109 -2.97 -7.25 10.16
CA THR A 109 -1.91 -7.79 11.02
C THR A 109 -1.41 -9.14 10.49
N LEU A 110 -2.35 -10.02 10.11
CA LEU A 110 -2.05 -11.30 9.48
C LEU A 110 -1.30 -11.11 8.15
N ALA A 111 -1.73 -10.16 7.31
CA ALA A 111 -1.06 -9.86 6.05
C ALA A 111 0.39 -9.41 6.27
N ARG A 112 0.61 -8.46 7.18
CA ARG A 112 1.95 -7.98 7.56
C ARG A 112 2.84 -9.14 8.00
N ASP A 113 2.35 -9.99 8.89
CA ASP A 113 3.14 -11.06 9.47
C ASP A 113 3.48 -12.14 8.42
N MET A 114 2.53 -12.48 7.54
CA MET A 114 2.77 -13.38 6.41
C MET A 114 3.79 -12.82 5.42
N TYR A 115 3.67 -11.54 5.06
CA TYR A 115 4.65 -10.85 4.22
C TYR A 115 6.03 -10.86 4.85
N TRP A 116 6.12 -10.50 6.13
CA TRP A 116 7.39 -10.45 6.86
C TRP A 116 8.07 -11.80 6.93
N GLU A 117 7.30 -12.85 7.25
CA GLU A 117 7.78 -14.22 7.27
C GLU A 117 8.28 -14.67 5.88
N ALA A 118 7.59 -14.27 4.80
CA ALA A 118 7.98 -14.58 3.44
C ALA A 118 9.32 -13.93 3.06
N VAL A 119 9.53 -12.65 3.37
CA VAL A 119 10.72 -11.90 2.92
C VAL A 119 11.95 -12.09 3.82
N CYS A 120 11.79 -12.40 5.10
CA CYS A 120 12.90 -12.53 6.05
C CYS A 120 13.43 -13.96 6.23
N ASP A 121 12.60 -15.00 6.05
CA ASP A 121 12.97 -16.40 6.31
C ASP A 121 13.06 -17.29 5.05
N MET A 122 13.16 -16.67 3.86
CA MET A 122 13.23 -17.35 2.55
C MET A 122 14.22 -18.51 2.48
N SER A 123 15.44 -18.34 3.02
CA SER A 123 16.52 -19.34 2.93
C SER A 123 16.22 -20.65 3.65
N LYS A 124 15.27 -20.66 4.60
CA LYS A 124 14.94 -21.84 5.41
C LYS A 124 13.73 -22.63 4.89
N ARG A 125 12.92 -22.06 3.98
CA ARG A 125 11.55 -22.56 3.69
C ARG A 125 11.27 -22.92 2.24
N GLY A 126 12.13 -22.49 1.32
CA GLY A 126 11.97 -22.75 -0.11
C GLY A 126 10.87 -21.90 -0.77
N LEU A 127 10.87 -21.90 -2.11
CA LEU A 127 10.02 -21.00 -2.92
C LEU A 127 8.52 -21.34 -2.85
N ASP A 128 8.14 -22.58 -2.55
CA ASP A 128 6.72 -22.97 -2.47
C ASP A 128 6.02 -22.39 -1.24
N ARG A 129 6.69 -22.44 -0.08
CA ARG A 129 6.15 -21.83 1.14
C ARG A 129 6.07 -20.32 1.04
N VAL A 130 7.04 -19.70 0.39
CA VAL A 130 7.07 -18.24 0.16
C VAL A 130 5.92 -17.83 -0.75
N GLU A 131 5.66 -18.58 -1.81
CA GLU A 131 4.48 -18.36 -2.65
C GLU A 131 3.19 -18.42 -1.84
N GLU A 132 3.00 -19.47 -1.03
CA GLU A 132 1.80 -19.64 -0.21
C GLU A 132 1.57 -18.46 0.75
N LEU A 133 2.63 -17.98 1.41
CA LEU A 133 2.56 -16.85 2.33
C LEU A 133 2.20 -15.55 1.61
N LEU A 134 2.80 -15.29 0.45
CA LEU A 134 2.54 -14.07 -0.33
C LEU A 134 1.11 -14.07 -0.89
N VAL A 135 0.61 -15.21 -1.39
CA VAL A 135 -0.78 -15.33 -1.85
C VAL A 135 -1.74 -15.04 -0.70
N LYS A 136 -1.54 -15.65 0.47
CA LYS A 136 -2.39 -15.39 1.65
C LYS A 136 -2.28 -13.95 2.15
N CYS A 137 -1.09 -13.35 2.09
CA CYS A 137 -0.89 -11.94 2.38
C CYS A 137 -1.76 -11.06 1.48
N ILE A 138 -1.74 -11.30 0.17
CA ILE A 138 -2.51 -10.54 -0.82
C ILE A 138 -4.03 -10.73 -0.60
N GLU A 139 -4.48 -11.95 -0.29
CA GLU A 139 -5.88 -12.22 0.05
C GLU A 139 -6.35 -11.39 1.25
N LYS A 140 -5.48 -11.20 2.25
CA LYS A 140 -5.76 -10.46 3.48
C LYS A 140 -5.63 -8.95 3.32
N ASN A 141 -4.67 -8.50 2.51
CA ASN A 141 -4.47 -7.10 2.18
C ASN A 141 -4.12 -6.93 0.69
N PRO A 142 -5.15 -6.75 -0.17
CA PRO A 142 -4.95 -6.64 -1.62
C PRO A 142 -4.52 -5.23 -2.07
N PHE A 143 -4.25 -4.32 -1.12
CA PHE A 143 -3.94 -2.92 -1.41
C PHE A 143 -2.47 -2.57 -1.19
N ALA A 144 -1.64 -3.51 -0.72
CA ALA A 144 -0.19 -3.33 -0.63
C ALA A 144 0.48 -3.85 -1.91
N GLY A 145 1.37 -3.06 -2.53
CA GLY A 145 1.98 -3.42 -3.81
C GLY A 145 3.14 -4.41 -3.67
N GLU A 146 3.91 -4.33 -2.60
CA GLU A 146 5.15 -5.07 -2.37
C GLU A 146 4.96 -6.59 -2.35
N PRO A 147 3.90 -7.16 -1.71
CA PRO A 147 3.62 -8.59 -1.82
C PRO A 147 3.48 -9.07 -3.27
N HIS A 148 2.80 -8.30 -4.13
CA HIS A 148 2.67 -8.61 -5.56
C HIS A 148 4.03 -8.55 -6.28
N VAL A 149 4.87 -7.55 -5.96
CA VAL A 149 6.23 -7.44 -6.53
C VAL A 149 7.09 -8.64 -6.15
N VAL A 150 7.08 -9.05 -4.88
CA VAL A 150 7.86 -10.22 -4.44
C VAL A 150 7.30 -11.51 -5.04
N LEU A 151 5.98 -11.67 -5.11
CA LEU A 151 5.32 -12.83 -5.71
C LEU A 151 5.67 -12.95 -7.21
N THR A 152 5.75 -11.82 -7.92
CA THR A 152 6.23 -11.77 -9.31
C THR A 152 7.60 -12.43 -9.45
N GLN A 153 8.56 -12.09 -8.58
CA GLN A 153 9.90 -12.66 -8.62
C GLN A 153 9.88 -14.18 -8.36
N VAL A 154 9.00 -14.65 -7.46
CA VAL A 154 8.79 -16.08 -7.23
C VAL A 154 8.29 -16.76 -8.51
N TYR A 155 7.27 -16.20 -9.16
CA TYR A 155 6.73 -16.73 -10.42
C TYR A 155 7.75 -16.73 -11.56
N LEU A 156 8.54 -15.67 -11.73
CA LEU A 156 9.64 -15.64 -12.70
C LEU A 156 10.67 -16.74 -12.43
N THR A 157 11.02 -16.95 -11.16
CA THR A 157 11.96 -18.00 -10.76
C THR A 157 11.41 -19.41 -11.07
N LYS A 158 10.09 -19.60 -10.97
CA LYS A 158 9.40 -20.84 -11.35
C LYS A 158 9.11 -20.96 -12.85
N GLY A 159 9.40 -19.94 -13.65
CA GLY A 159 9.08 -19.90 -15.09
C GLY A 159 7.60 -19.67 -15.41
N ARG A 160 6.81 -19.23 -14.44
CA ARG A 160 5.37 -18.90 -14.56
C ARG A 160 5.22 -17.45 -15.05
N PHE A 161 5.65 -17.18 -16.27
CA PHE A 161 5.78 -15.82 -16.80
C PHE A 161 4.45 -15.06 -16.92
N ASP A 162 3.39 -15.73 -17.35
CA ASP A 162 2.08 -15.08 -17.54
C ASP A 162 1.44 -14.68 -16.20
N GLU A 163 1.73 -15.42 -15.12
CA GLU A 163 1.29 -15.07 -13.76
C GLU A 163 2.16 -13.98 -13.16
N ALA A 164 3.48 -14.05 -13.40
CA ALA A 164 4.39 -12.98 -13.02
C ALA A 164 3.98 -11.64 -13.63
N GLU A 165 3.61 -11.61 -14.92
CA GLU A 165 3.20 -10.37 -15.59
C GLU A 165 1.99 -9.72 -14.89
N LYS A 166 0.96 -10.51 -14.58
CA LYS A 166 -0.26 -10.04 -13.89
C LYS A 166 0.05 -9.45 -12.52
N GLU A 167 0.85 -10.17 -11.72
CA GLU A 167 1.23 -9.71 -10.39
C GLU A 167 2.10 -8.46 -10.45
N ALA A 168 3.02 -8.37 -11.42
CA ALA A 168 3.86 -7.19 -11.60
C ALA A 168 3.03 -5.96 -11.98
N GLU A 169 2.07 -6.11 -12.89
CA GLU A 169 1.19 -5.01 -13.28
C GLU A 169 0.36 -4.53 -12.09
N LYS A 170 -0.22 -5.46 -11.31
CA LYS A 170 -0.99 -5.11 -10.12
C LYS A 170 -0.13 -4.43 -9.05
N GLY A 171 1.06 -4.97 -8.76
CA GLY A 171 1.99 -4.40 -7.80
C GLY A 171 2.46 -3.00 -8.21
N LEU A 172 2.79 -2.80 -9.49
CA LEU A 172 3.18 -1.49 -10.01
C LEU A 172 2.03 -0.48 -9.91
N THR A 173 0.80 -0.87 -10.26
CA THR A 173 -0.37 0.00 -10.11
C THR A 173 -0.56 0.44 -8.66
N LEU A 174 -0.53 -0.49 -7.70
CA LEU A 174 -0.70 -0.18 -6.28
C LEU A 174 0.41 0.76 -5.76
N LEU A 175 1.67 0.52 -6.13
CA LEU A 175 2.78 1.39 -5.76
C LEU A 175 2.61 2.82 -6.31
N LEU A 176 2.06 2.96 -7.53
CA LEU A 176 1.78 4.27 -8.13
C LEU A 176 0.58 4.96 -7.47
N GLU A 177 -0.48 4.21 -7.13
CA GLU A 177 -1.67 4.73 -6.45
C GLU A 177 -1.34 5.27 -5.05
N TRP A 178 -0.46 4.59 -4.32
CA TRP A 178 -0.03 5.00 -2.98
C TRP A 178 1.03 6.10 -2.97
N GLY A 179 1.93 6.12 -3.96
CA GLY A 179 3.05 7.06 -3.99
C GLY A 179 4.03 6.95 -2.81
N SER A 180 3.90 5.91 -1.98
CA SER A 180 4.75 5.63 -0.82
C SER A 180 4.78 4.10 -0.60
N PRO A 181 5.88 3.53 -0.08
CA PRO A 181 5.98 2.09 0.09
C PRO A 181 5.35 1.65 1.41
N TRP A 182 4.72 0.49 1.44
CA TRP A 182 4.32 -0.19 2.67
C TRP A 182 5.54 -0.78 3.40
N ASP A 183 6.48 -1.37 2.64
CA ASP A 183 7.77 -1.84 3.18
C ASP A 183 8.85 -0.77 3.03
N LYS A 184 9.21 -0.17 4.17
CA LYS A 184 10.10 1.00 4.26
C LYS A 184 11.60 0.67 4.10
N ARG A 185 11.97 -0.61 4.06
CA ARG A 185 13.39 -1.01 3.92
C ARG A 185 14.00 -0.62 2.58
N ILE A 186 13.14 -0.38 1.58
CA ILE A 186 13.52 0.04 0.22
C ILE A 186 12.73 1.30 -0.12
N SER A 187 13.37 2.27 -0.78
CA SER A 187 12.66 3.49 -1.20
C SER A 187 11.57 3.19 -2.23
N TRP A 188 10.62 4.09 -2.36
CA TRP A 188 9.57 3.98 -3.37
C TRP A 188 10.14 3.82 -4.78
N GLU A 189 11.16 4.61 -5.13
CA GLU A 189 11.84 4.53 -6.44
C GLU A 189 12.53 3.18 -6.63
N GLY A 190 13.07 2.60 -5.56
CA GLY A 190 13.67 1.27 -5.56
C GLY A 190 12.63 0.19 -5.89
N TRP A 191 11.47 0.23 -5.25
CA TRP A 191 10.35 -0.67 -5.55
C TRP A 191 9.84 -0.49 -6.98
N ILE A 192 9.66 0.76 -7.43
CA ILE A 192 9.23 1.09 -8.80
C ILE A 192 10.23 0.59 -9.84
N ALA A 193 11.52 0.81 -9.61
CA ALA A 193 12.56 0.32 -10.51
C ALA A 193 12.56 -1.21 -10.58
N TRP A 194 12.43 -1.88 -9.42
CA TRP A 194 12.44 -3.33 -9.35
C TRP A 194 11.25 -3.96 -10.05
N VAL A 195 10.02 -3.52 -9.75
CA VAL A 195 8.82 -4.09 -10.39
C VAL A 195 8.82 -3.89 -11.90
N ARG A 196 9.36 -2.76 -12.39
CA ARG A 196 9.50 -2.52 -13.85
C ARG A 196 10.47 -3.51 -14.51
N VAL A 197 11.59 -3.82 -13.85
CA VAL A 197 12.52 -4.88 -14.30
C VAL A 197 11.81 -6.23 -14.33
N LEU A 198 11.08 -6.58 -13.27
CA LEU A 198 10.34 -7.85 -13.21
C LEU A 198 9.29 -7.94 -14.32
N LEU A 199 8.51 -6.88 -14.53
CA LEU A 199 7.48 -6.80 -15.57
C LEU A 199 8.07 -6.96 -16.96
N MET A 200 9.18 -6.26 -17.24
CA MET A 200 9.92 -6.41 -18.50
C MET A 200 10.36 -7.86 -18.71
N LYS A 201 10.89 -8.51 -17.66
CA LYS A 201 11.35 -9.90 -17.71
C LYS A 201 10.20 -10.91 -17.87
N ALA A 202 9.05 -10.64 -17.28
CA ALA A 202 7.83 -11.43 -17.48
C ALA A 202 7.37 -11.38 -18.94
N LYS A 203 7.29 -10.17 -19.52
CA LYS A 203 6.91 -9.94 -20.93
C LYS A 203 7.89 -10.57 -21.92
N GLU A 204 9.19 -10.51 -21.63
CA GLU A 204 10.24 -11.16 -22.42
C GLU A 204 10.27 -12.69 -22.24
N LYS A 205 9.49 -13.24 -21.30
CA LYS A 205 9.54 -14.64 -20.88
C LYS A 205 10.96 -15.12 -20.58
N SER A 206 11.75 -14.25 -19.93
CA SER A 206 13.15 -14.51 -19.64
C SER A 206 13.48 -14.19 -18.18
N TRP A 207 14.17 -15.11 -17.50
CA TRP A 207 14.64 -14.90 -16.13
C TRP A 207 16.03 -15.50 -15.93
N PRO A 208 17.01 -14.77 -15.36
CA PRO A 208 18.35 -15.30 -15.16
C PRO A 208 18.36 -16.49 -14.19
N ARG A 209 19.20 -17.49 -14.48
CA ARG A 209 19.40 -18.68 -13.62
C ARG A 209 20.75 -18.68 -12.87
N SER A 210 21.40 -17.52 -12.79
CA SER A 210 22.66 -17.35 -12.07
C SER A 210 22.62 -16.08 -11.24
N SER A 211 23.31 -16.08 -10.10
CA SER A 211 23.37 -14.92 -9.20
C SER A 211 23.93 -13.68 -9.89
N TRP A 212 24.96 -13.85 -10.73
CA TRP A 212 25.50 -12.78 -11.57
C TRP A 212 24.50 -12.26 -12.60
N GLY A 213 23.64 -13.15 -13.13
CA GLY A 213 22.57 -12.75 -14.02
C GLY A 213 21.54 -11.87 -13.33
N ILE A 214 21.18 -12.19 -12.08
CA ILE A 214 20.26 -11.36 -11.26
C ILE A 214 20.86 -9.98 -10.97
N ILE A 215 22.12 -9.92 -10.51
CA ILE A 215 22.79 -8.64 -10.21
C ILE A 215 22.88 -7.74 -11.46
N ARG A 216 23.02 -8.33 -12.65
CA ARG A 216 23.11 -7.60 -13.93
C ARG A 216 21.79 -7.01 -14.41
N LEU A 217 20.64 -7.38 -13.82
CA LEU A 217 19.33 -6.90 -14.28
C LEU A 217 19.18 -5.37 -14.17
N GLY A 218 19.89 -4.72 -13.24
CA GLY A 218 19.86 -3.27 -13.03
C GLY A 218 21.03 -2.50 -13.64
N LEU A 219 21.94 -3.16 -14.37
CA LEU A 219 23.09 -2.48 -14.97
C LEU A 219 22.74 -1.89 -16.33
N VAL A 220 22.99 -0.59 -16.48
CA VAL A 220 22.97 0.10 -17.79
C VAL A 220 24.16 -0.45 -18.61
N ARG A 221 23.90 -0.76 -19.88
CA ARG A 221 24.94 -1.17 -20.84
C ARG A 221 25.56 0.03 -21.52
#